data_AF-A0A962GVF5-F1
#
_entry.id   AF-A0A962GVF5-F1
#
_cell.length_a   1.000
_cell.length_b   1.000
_cell.length_c   1.000
_cell.angle_alpha   90.00
_cell.angle_beta   90.00
_cell.angle_gamma   90.00
#
_symmetry.space_group_name_H-M   'P 1'
#
loop_
_entity.id
_entity.type
_entity.pdbx_description
1 polymer ?
#
loop_
_entity_poly.entity_id
_entity_poly.type
_entity_poly.pdbx_seq_one_letter_code
_entity_poly.pdbx_strand_id
1 'polypeptide(L)'
;MLAAIILGYFLGTAAAWYLAKKLLQLFADRYTHSPVQSRFMKVMGGVLGAIALAPAIFISVFFSGYLEREFALPVSGAYWLLHALGLALLTVLTVLVATGMGAVLGVIGARSLYPERRS
;
A
#
# COMPACT_ATOMS: atom_id res chain seq x y z
N MET A 1 5.82 21.97 10.89
CA MET A 1 6.07 20.56 11.29
C MET A 1 4.85 19.69 10.99
N LEU A 2 3.72 19.89 11.67
CA LEU A 2 2.47 19.14 11.45
C LEU A 2 2.00 19.16 9.99
N ALA A 3 2.02 20.32 9.34
CA ALA A 3 1.58 20.48 7.95
C ALA A 3 2.42 19.67 6.95
N ALA A 4 3.75 19.55 7.16
CA ALA A 4 4.63 18.78 6.27
C ALA A 4 4.43 17.27 6.43
N ILE A 5 4.16 16.81 7.66
CA ILE A 5 3.81 15.42 7.95
C ILE A 5 2.48 15.07 7.30
N ILE A 6 1.48 15.93 7.45
CA ILE A 6 0.17 15.75 6.83
C ILE A 6 0.30 15.73 5.29
N LEU A 7 1.00 16.70 4.69
CA LEU A 7 1.20 16.75 3.23
C LEU A 7 1.96 15.53 2.70
N GLY A 8 3.08 15.16 3.32
CA GLY A 8 3.86 13.99 2.93
C GLY A 8 3.06 12.70 3.02
N TYR A 9 2.16 12.62 3.99
CA TYR A 9 1.29 11.48 4.19
C TYR A 9 0.14 11.40 3.16
N PHE A 10 -0.53 12.51 2.86
CA PHE A 10 -1.55 12.55 1.80
C PHE A 10 -0.94 12.24 0.44
N LEU A 11 0.24 12.78 0.14
CA LEU A 11 0.98 12.50 -1.08
C LEU A 11 1.46 11.04 -1.12
N GLY A 12 1.99 10.50 -0.02
CA GLY A 12 2.41 9.11 0.08
C GLY A 12 1.25 8.13 -0.11
N THR A 13 0.09 8.42 0.50
CA THR A 13 -1.13 7.62 0.35
C THR A 13 -1.66 7.66 -1.08
N ALA A 14 -1.70 8.85 -1.70
CA ALA A 14 -2.13 8.99 -3.10
C ALA A 14 -1.17 8.28 -4.06
N ALA A 15 0.14 8.39 -3.84
CA ALA A 15 1.16 7.69 -4.63
C ALA A 15 1.04 6.16 -4.47
N ALA A 16 0.88 5.68 -3.23
CA ALA A 16 0.68 4.28 -2.92
C ALA A 16 -0.57 3.73 -3.63
N TRP A 17 -1.68 4.46 -3.56
CA TRP A 17 -2.93 4.09 -4.22
C TRP A 17 -2.79 4.04 -5.75
N TYR A 18 -2.13 5.03 -6.34
CA TYR A 18 -1.91 5.07 -7.79
C TYR A 18 -1.01 3.91 -8.26
N LEU A 19 0.09 3.67 -7.56
CA LEU A 19 1.01 2.55 -7.83
C LEU A 19 0.31 1.19 -7.64
N ALA A 20 -0.46 1.04 -6.56
CA ALA A 20 -1.26 -0.14 -6.28
C ALA A 20 -2.25 -0.43 -7.42
N LYS A 21 -2.96 0.61 -7.90
CA LYS A 21 -3.88 0.48 -9.04
C LYS A 21 -3.17 0.05 -10.32
N LYS A 22 -1.99 0.63 -10.63
CA LYS A 22 -1.18 0.23 -11.79
C LYS A 22 -0.68 -1.21 -11.69
N LEU A 23 -0.18 -1.62 -10.51
CA LEU A 23 0.23 -3.00 -10.28
C LEU A 23 -0.95 -3.96 -10.47
N LEU A 24 -2.11 -3.65 -9.87
CA LEU A 24 -3.31 -4.48 -10.03
C LEU A 24 -3.75 -4.59 -11.49
N GLN A 25 -3.62 -3.53 -12.28
CA GLN A 25 -3.89 -3.60 -13.72
C GLN A 25 -2.89 -4.54 -14.43
N LEU A 26 -1.58 -4.36 -14.20
CA LEU A 26 -0.54 -5.21 -14.77
C LEU A 26 -0.73 -6.70 -14.41
N PHE A 27 -1.04 -6.99 -13.14
CA PHE A 27 -1.32 -8.34 -12.69
C PHE A 27 -2.62 -8.89 -13.31
N ALA A 28 -3.64 -8.04 -13.48
CA ALA A 28 -4.92 -8.48 -14.04
C ALA A 28 -4.72 -8.90 -15.50
N ASP A 29 -4.05 -8.05 -16.27
CA ASP A 29 -3.83 -8.26 -17.69
C ASP A 29 -2.92 -9.48 -17.94
N ARG A 30 -2.01 -9.78 -16.99
CA ARG A 30 -1.09 -10.92 -17.09
C ARG A 30 -1.67 -12.26 -16.63
N TYR A 31 -2.51 -12.27 -15.60
CA TYR A 31 -2.89 -13.51 -14.90
C TYR A 31 -4.38 -13.90 -15.00
N THR A 32 -5.22 -13.05 -15.58
CA THR A 32 -6.65 -13.33 -15.75
C THR A 32 -7.02 -13.42 -17.23
N HIS A 33 -7.76 -14.47 -17.61
CA HIS A 33 -8.23 -14.69 -18.99
C HIS A 33 -9.71 -14.34 -19.15
N SER A 34 -10.42 -14.11 -18.04
CA SER A 34 -11.82 -13.70 -17.98
C SER A 34 -11.97 -12.32 -17.33
N PRO A 35 -12.85 -11.44 -17.86
CA PRO A 35 -13.12 -10.13 -17.27
C PRO A 35 -13.68 -10.21 -15.85
N VAL A 36 -14.30 -11.34 -15.47
CA VAL A 36 -14.84 -11.56 -14.11
C VAL A 36 -13.68 -11.79 -13.12
N GLN A 37 -12.71 -12.63 -13.47
CA GLN A 37 -11.53 -12.87 -12.64
C GLN A 37 -10.69 -11.60 -12.48
N SER A 38 -10.55 -10.81 -13.56
CA SER A 38 -9.88 -9.50 -13.55
C SER A 38 -10.49 -8.53 -12.54
N ARG A 39 -11.84 -8.42 -12.52
CA ARG A 39 -12.55 -7.58 -11.54
C ARG A 39 -12.38 -8.09 -10.12
N PHE A 40 -12.54 -9.39 -9.91
CA PHE A 40 -12.42 -9.99 -8.58
C PHE A 40 -11.03 -9.75 -7.98
N MET A 41 -9.97 -9.94 -8.80
CA MET A 41 -8.60 -9.68 -8.40
C MET A 41 -8.35 -8.20 -8.06
N LYS A 42 -8.87 -7.27 -8.87
CA LYS A 42 -8.76 -5.82 -8.60
C LYS A 42 -9.47 -5.41 -7.32
N VAL A 43 -10.65 -5.98 -7.05
CA VAL A 43 -11.42 -5.70 -5.82
C VAL A 43 -10.70 -6.26 -4.60
N MET A 44 -10.31 -7.54 -4.62
CA MET A 44 -9.61 -8.17 -3.49
C MET A 44 -8.27 -7.51 -3.18
N GLY A 45 -7.47 -7.23 -4.20
CA GLY A 45 -6.21 -6.52 -4.04
C GLY A 45 -6.40 -5.09 -3.55
N GLY A 46 -7.42 -4.38 -4.04
CA GLY A 46 -7.76 -3.03 -3.57
C GLY A 46 -8.23 -2.99 -2.12
N VAL A 47 -9.09 -3.94 -1.71
CA VAL A 47 -9.59 -4.04 -0.32
C VAL A 47 -8.45 -4.35 0.64
N LEU A 48 -7.59 -5.32 0.33
CA LEU A 48 -6.44 -5.65 1.19
C LEU A 48 -5.40 -4.52 1.24
N GLY A 49 -5.16 -3.84 0.12
CA GLY A 49 -4.34 -2.62 0.09
C GLY A 49 -4.92 -1.51 0.97
N ALA A 50 -6.24 -1.32 0.96
CA ALA A 50 -6.93 -0.34 1.81
C ALA A 50 -6.94 -0.73 3.29
N ILE A 51 -7.06 -2.02 3.63
CA ILE A 51 -6.96 -2.50 5.01
C ILE A 51 -5.53 -2.29 5.53
N ALA A 52 -4.52 -2.55 4.70
CA ALA A 52 -3.11 -2.40 5.07
C ALA A 52 -2.66 -0.95 5.24
N LEU A 53 -3.43 0.00 4.71
CA LEU A 53 -3.23 1.43 5.01
C LEU A 53 -3.32 1.65 6.52
N ALA A 54 -4.38 1.21 7.21
CA ALA A 54 -4.56 1.50 8.64
C ALA A 54 -3.36 1.10 9.55
N PRO A 55 -2.83 -0.15 9.51
CA PRO A 55 -1.63 -0.51 10.26
C PRO A 55 -0.38 0.22 9.80
N ALA A 56 -0.19 0.46 8.49
CA ALA A 56 0.97 1.20 7.99
C ALA A 56 1.01 2.62 8.55
N ILE A 57 -0.17 3.24 8.69
CA ILE A 57 -0.36 4.57 9.27
C ILE A 57 -0.03 4.53 10.76
N PHE A 58 -0.59 3.57 11.49
CA PHE A 58 -0.39 3.44 12.92
C PHE A 58 1.09 3.20 13.26
N ILE A 59 1.74 2.27 12.56
CA ILE A 59 3.17 1.98 12.72
C ILE A 59 3.99 3.24 12.44
N SER A 60 3.70 3.95 11.36
CA SER A 60 4.43 5.16 10.98
C SER A 60 4.35 6.26 12.05
N VAL A 61 3.17 6.51 12.61
CA VAL A 61 2.98 7.52 13.67
C VAL A 61 3.65 7.07 14.98
N PHE A 62 3.49 5.81 15.36
CA PHE A 62 4.07 5.26 16.58
C PHE A 62 5.61 5.26 16.54
N PHE A 63 6.20 4.87 15.40
CA PHE A 63 7.65 4.82 15.22
C PHE A 63 8.28 6.22 15.20
N SER A 64 7.61 7.21 14.59
CA SER A 64 8.00 8.62 14.65
C SER A 64 8.07 9.11 16.10
N GLY A 65 7.01 8.87 16.89
CA GLY A 65 6.99 9.29 18.29
C GLY A 65 8.02 8.57 19.17
N TYR A 66 8.36 7.32 18.84
CA TYR A 66 9.39 6.56 19.54
C TYR A 66 10.80 7.11 19.27
N LEU A 67 11.14 7.37 18.00
CA LEU A 67 12.46 7.86 17.59
C LEU A 67 12.76 9.26 18.15
N GLU A 68 11.76 10.13 18.24
CA GLU A 68 11.89 11.46 18.85
C GLU A 68 12.24 11.38 20.35
N ARG A 69 11.67 10.40 21.06
CA ARG A 69 11.90 10.20 22.50
C ARG A 69 13.26 9.60 22.82
N GLU A 70 13.72 8.64 22.02
CA GLU A 70 14.96 7.90 22.31
C GLU A 70 16.23 8.63 21.89
N PHE A 71 16.20 9.35 20.75
CA PHE A 71 17.46 9.84 20.16
C PHE A 71 17.80 11.30 20.46
N ALA A 72 16.90 12.08 21.09
CA ALA A 72 17.11 13.49 21.50
C ALA A 72 17.95 14.32 20.50
N LEU A 73 17.72 14.11 19.20
CA LEU A 73 18.56 14.67 18.15
C LEU A 73 18.35 16.18 18.07
N PRO A 74 19.39 16.98 17.78
CA PRO A 74 19.21 18.40 17.49
C PRO A 74 18.41 18.53 16.18
N VAL A 75 17.09 18.70 16.33
CA VAL A 75 16.15 18.51 15.23
C VAL A 75 16.14 19.72 14.29
N SER A 76 17.06 19.72 13.33
CA SER A 76 17.02 20.67 12.21
C SER A 76 15.84 20.35 11.28
N GLY A 77 15.32 21.36 10.58
CA GLY A 77 14.21 21.19 9.63
C GLY A 77 14.48 20.16 8.52
N ALA A 78 15.75 19.91 8.18
CA ALA A 78 16.17 18.92 7.19
C ALA A 78 15.96 17.47 7.68
N TYR A 79 16.21 17.20 8.97
CA TYR A 79 15.96 15.88 9.56
C TYR A 79 14.46 15.52 9.49
N TRP A 80 13.59 16.44 9.88
CA TRP A 80 12.14 16.25 9.82
C TRP A 80 11.62 15.96 8.41
N LEU A 81 12.21 16.61 7.41
CA LEU A 81 11.85 16.38 6.01
C LEU A 81 12.24 14.97 5.56
N LEU A 82 13.47 14.54 5.86
CA LEU A 82 13.95 13.18 5.56
C LEU A 82 13.13 12.12 6.31
N HIS A 83 12.74 12.40 7.55
CA HIS A 83 11.91 11.52 8.36
C HIS A 83 10.51 11.35 7.77
N ALA A 84 9.86 12.46 7.39
CA ALA A 84 8.55 12.44 6.73
C ALA A 84 8.60 11.70 5.39
N LEU A 85 9.67 11.88 4.61
CA LEU A 85 9.90 11.15 3.36
C LEU A 85 10.12 9.65 3.60
N GLY A 86 10.90 9.29 4.62
CA GLY A 86 11.13 7.89 5.02
C GLY A 86 9.83 7.18 5.42
N LEU A 87 8.99 7.84 6.21
CA LEU A 87 7.67 7.33 6.62
C LEU A 87 6.70 7.20 5.44
N ALA A 88 6.70 8.18 4.53
CA ALA A 88 5.91 8.12 3.31
C ALA A 88 6.35 6.93 2.42
N LEU A 89 7.66 6.72 2.27
CA LEU A 89 8.22 5.62 1.49
C LEU A 89 7.87 4.25 2.11
N LEU A 90 7.99 4.13 3.44
CA LEU A 90 7.62 2.92 4.17
C LEU A 90 6.13 2.60 3.99
N THR A 91 5.27 3.60 4.15
CA THR A 91 3.82 3.47 3.96
C THR A 91 3.50 2.98 2.54
N VAL A 92 4.14 3.59 1.52
CA VAL A 92 4.00 3.18 0.12
C VAL A 92 4.40 1.71 -0.05
N LEU A 93 5.55 1.30 0.49
CA LEU A 93 6.02 -0.09 0.39
C LEU A 93 5.05 -1.06 1.06
N THR A 94 4.58 -0.77 2.28
CA THR A 94 3.64 -1.64 3.01
C THR A 94 2.33 -1.81 2.24
N VAL A 95 1.78 -0.72 1.69
CA VAL A 95 0.56 -0.76 0.90
C VAL A 95 0.76 -1.57 -0.38
N LEU A 96 1.90 -1.41 -1.07
CA LEU A 96 2.18 -2.17 -2.28
C LEU A 96 2.32 -3.67 -2.02
N VAL A 97 3.02 -4.05 -0.94
CA VAL A 97 3.17 -5.46 -0.55
C VAL A 97 1.82 -6.07 -0.21
N ALA A 98 1.00 -5.40 0.59
CA ALA A 98 -0.32 -5.89 0.95
C ALA A 98 -1.29 -5.95 -0.23
N THR A 99 -1.24 -4.95 -1.11
CA THR A 99 -2.02 -4.95 -2.37
C THR A 99 -1.59 -6.12 -3.25
N GLY A 100 -0.28 -6.37 -3.37
CA GLY A 100 0.27 -7.49 -4.13
C GLY A 100 -0.18 -8.84 -3.57
N MET A 101 -0.07 -9.03 -2.26
CA MET A 101 -0.60 -10.22 -1.58
C MET A 101 -2.11 -10.39 -1.82
N GLY A 102 -2.87 -9.31 -1.72
CA GLY A 102 -4.31 -9.34 -1.97
C GLY A 102 -4.67 -9.64 -3.42
N ALA A 103 -3.85 -9.19 -4.37
CA ALA A 103 -3.99 -9.57 -5.77
C ALA A 103 -3.76 -11.07 -5.95
N VAL A 104 -2.71 -11.63 -5.34
CA VAL A 104 -2.41 -13.08 -5.40
C VAL A 104 -3.55 -13.91 -4.80
N LEU A 105 -4.02 -13.54 -3.60
CA LEU A 105 -5.18 -14.20 -2.98
C LEU A 105 -6.44 -14.04 -3.85
N GLY A 106 -6.63 -12.88 -4.47
CA GLY A 106 -7.70 -12.62 -5.42
C GLY A 106 -7.64 -13.53 -6.66
N VAL A 107 -6.45 -13.80 -7.21
CA VAL A 107 -6.28 -14.76 -8.31
C VAL A 107 -6.61 -16.17 -7.87
N ILE A 108 -6.08 -16.60 -6.72
CA ILE A 108 -6.32 -17.95 -6.19
C ILE A 108 -7.82 -18.17 -5.94
N GLY A 109 -8.49 -17.20 -5.30
CA GLY A 109 -9.93 -17.24 -5.04
C GLY A 109 -10.78 -17.16 -6.31
N ALA A 110 -10.40 -16.35 -7.29
CA ALA A 110 -11.11 -16.26 -8.56
C ALA A 110 -11.03 -17.58 -9.36
N ARG A 111 -9.88 -18.27 -9.31
CA ARG A 111 -9.71 -19.58 -9.95
C ARG A 111 -10.46 -20.70 -9.26
N SER A 112 -10.62 -20.64 -7.93
CA SER A 112 -11.40 -21.65 -7.19
C SER A 112 -12.90 -21.47 -7.35
N LEU A 113 -13.41 -20.24 -7.41
CA LEU A 113 -14.83 -19.94 -7.57
C LEU A 113 -15.31 -20.03 -9.03
N TYR A 114 -14.44 -19.72 -9.99
CA TYR A 114 -14.74 -19.75 -11.43
C TYR A 114 -13.69 -20.59 -12.17
N PRO A 115 -13.67 -21.92 -11.97
CA PRO A 115 -12.79 -22.79 -12.73
C PRO A 115 -13.16 -22.74 -14.21
N GLU A 116 -12.17 -22.53 -15.07
CA GLU A 116 -12.36 -22.67 -16.51
C GLU A 116 -12.81 -24.10 -16.78
N ARG A 117 -14.05 -24.27 -17.28
CA ARG A 117 -14.47 -25.55 -17.84
C ARG A 117 -13.58 -25.79 -19.05
N ARG A 118 -12.57 -26.65 -18.88
CA ARG A 118 -11.79 -27.22 -19.98
C ARG A 118 -12.77 -28.02 -20.84
N SER A 119 -13.17 -27.44 -21.97
CA SER A 119 -13.82 -28.14 -23.07
C SER A 119 -12.77 -28.92 -23.85
#